data_AF-A0A3D6BQT2-F1
#
_entry.id   AF-A0A3D6BQT2-F1
#
_cell.length_a   1.000
_cell.length_b   1.000
_cell.length_c   1.000
_cell.angle_alpha   90.00
_cell.angle_beta   90.00
_cell.angle_gamma   90.00
#
_symmetry.space_group_name_H-M   'P 1'
#
loop_
_entity.id
_entity.type
_entity.pdbx_description
1 polymer ?
#
loop_
_entity_poly.entity_id
_entity_poly.type
_entity_poly.pdbx_seq_one_letter_code
_entity_poly.pdbx_strand_id
1 'polypeptide(L)'
;MTKTKVLIIAYYWPPAGGPGVQRWLKFVKYLPEFGIEPIVYVPSNPSYPIIDETLLSEVSEGITVLKQPIKEPYKFAGFLSKSKTKTISKGIIPKEKRQSPIEKLMLFIRGNFFIPDARKKWVRPSV
;
A
#
# COMPACT_ATOMS: atom_id res chain seq x y z
N MET A 1 -3.33 -8.29 -34.07
CA MET A 1 -2.21 -8.86 -33.29
C MET A 1 -2.66 -9.04 -31.85
N THR A 2 -2.38 -10.18 -31.25
CA THR A 2 -2.67 -10.45 -29.82
C THR A 2 -1.70 -9.63 -28.96
N LYS A 3 -2.21 -8.75 -28.11
CA LYS A 3 -1.39 -7.99 -27.15
C LYS A 3 -0.90 -8.92 -26.04
N THR A 4 0.38 -8.83 -25.68
CA THR A 4 0.93 -9.54 -24.53
C THR A 4 0.34 -8.97 -23.25
N LYS A 5 -0.28 -9.79 -22.42
CA LYS A 5 -0.89 -9.34 -21.16
C LYS A 5 0.08 -9.52 -20.00
N VAL A 6 0.16 -8.52 -19.12
CA VAL A 6 0.98 -8.59 -17.89
C VAL A 6 0.12 -8.23 -16.69
N LEU A 7 0.10 -9.10 -15.67
CA LEU A 7 -0.52 -8.83 -14.39
C LEU A 7 0.49 -8.15 -13.45
N ILE A 8 0.17 -6.94 -13.01
CA ILE A 8 0.95 -6.18 -12.04
C ILE A 8 0.23 -6.24 -10.69
N ILE A 9 0.82 -6.93 -9.73
CA ILE A 9 0.30 -7.02 -8.36
C ILE A 9 0.97 -5.93 -7.53
N ALA A 10 0.21 -4.89 -7.18
CA ALA A 10 0.73 -3.73 -6.48
C ALA A 10 -0.10 -3.41 -5.24
N TYR A 11 0.50 -3.55 -4.07
CA TYR A 11 -0.14 -3.12 -2.83
C TYR A 11 -0.28 -1.59 -2.80
N TYR A 12 0.76 -0.88 -3.21
CA TYR A 12 0.78 0.58 -3.27
C TYR A 12 0.41 1.04 -4.69
N TRP A 13 -0.80 1.55 -4.82
CA TRP A 13 -1.36 2.08 -6.06
C TRP A 13 -2.06 3.42 -5.77
N PRO A 14 -2.15 4.38 -6.70
CA PRO A 14 -2.86 5.63 -6.47
C PRO A 14 -4.24 5.40 -5.81
N PRO A 15 -4.57 6.16 -4.74
CA PRO A 15 -3.90 7.40 -4.29
C PRO A 15 -2.74 7.19 -3.30
N ALA A 16 -2.14 6.00 -3.20
CA ALA A 16 -0.90 5.86 -2.43
C ALA A 16 0.17 6.81 -2.97
N GLY A 17 0.88 7.50 -2.07
CA GLY A 17 2.00 8.37 -2.43
C GLY A 17 3.37 7.71 -2.23
N GLY A 18 4.41 8.39 -2.68
CA GLY A 18 5.81 8.00 -2.48
C GLY A 18 6.47 7.35 -3.70
N PRO A 19 7.81 7.17 -3.64
CA PRO A 19 8.61 6.79 -4.81
C PRO A 19 8.29 5.39 -5.35
N GLY A 20 7.80 4.47 -4.51
CA GLY A 20 7.43 3.12 -4.92
C GLY A 20 6.22 3.05 -5.85
N VAL A 21 5.28 4.00 -5.73
CA VAL A 21 4.06 4.05 -6.55
C VAL A 21 4.37 4.55 -7.96
N GLN A 22 5.25 5.55 -8.04
CA GLN A 22 5.64 6.21 -9.28
C GLN A 22 6.13 5.20 -10.34
N ARG A 23 6.97 4.23 -9.97
CA ARG A 23 7.48 3.22 -10.90
C ARG A 23 6.36 2.44 -11.60
N TRP A 24 5.45 1.89 -10.82
CA TRP A 24 4.37 1.05 -11.35
C TRP A 24 3.35 1.86 -12.14
N LEU A 25 3.09 3.10 -11.70
CA LEU A 25 2.24 4.04 -12.43
C LEU A 25 2.82 4.37 -13.82
N LYS A 26 4.12 4.65 -13.92
CA LYS A 26 4.77 4.89 -15.21
C LYS A 26 4.82 3.63 -16.08
N PHE A 27 5.08 2.46 -15.51
CA PHE A 27 5.03 1.20 -16.27
C PHE A 27 3.64 0.98 -16.88
N VAL A 28 2.57 1.11 -16.09
CA VAL A 28 1.20 0.98 -16.58
C VAL A 28 0.89 1.99 -17.67
N LYS A 29 1.39 3.23 -17.54
CA LYS A 29 1.22 4.29 -18.55
C LYS A 29 1.90 3.96 -19.88
N TYR A 30 3.13 3.46 -19.86
CA TYR A 30 3.96 3.32 -21.06
C TYR A 30 3.99 1.91 -21.68
N LEU A 31 3.70 0.85 -20.92
CA LEU A 31 3.64 -0.53 -21.46
C LEU A 31 2.72 -0.69 -22.68
N PRO A 32 1.55 -0.01 -22.77
CA PRO A 32 0.72 -0.04 -23.97
C PRO A 32 1.43 0.40 -25.26
N GLU A 33 2.40 1.30 -25.18
CA GLU A 33 3.21 1.78 -26.32
C GLU A 33 4.11 0.67 -26.89
N PHE A 34 4.40 -0.38 -26.10
CA PHE A 34 5.17 -1.56 -26.49
C PHE A 34 4.28 -2.75 -26.87
N GLY A 35 2.97 -2.53 -27.06
CA GLY A 35 2.02 -3.61 -27.37
C GLY A 35 1.72 -4.54 -26.19
N ILE A 36 2.06 -4.11 -24.97
CA ILE A 36 1.81 -4.85 -23.73
C ILE A 36 0.57 -4.26 -23.04
N GLU A 37 -0.39 -5.10 -22.69
CA GLU A 37 -1.60 -4.73 -21.97
C GLU A 37 -1.41 -4.99 -20.46
N PRO A 38 -1.21 -3.94 -19.64
CA PRO A 38 -1.10 -4.11 -18.21
C PRO A 38 -2.47 -4.26 -17.57
N ILE A 39 -2.59 -5.24 -16.68
CA ILE A 39 -3.73 -5.44 -15.77
C ILE A 39 -3.19 -5.25 -14.37
N VAL A 40 -3.78 -4.34 -13.60
CA VAL A 40 -3.30 -4.02 -12.25
C VAL A 40 -4.21 -4.69 -11.22
N TYR A 41 -3.65 -5.46 -10.30
CA TYR A 41 -4.35 -6.02 -9.17
C TYR A 41 -3.93 -5.31 -7.89
N VAL A 42 -4.90 -4.74 -7.18
CA VAL A 42 -4.69 -3.89 -6.00
C VAL A 42 -5.71 -4.22 -4.91
N PRO A 43 -5.39 -3.95 -3.63
CA PRO A 43 -6.38 -4.03 -2.58
C PRO A 43 -7.45 -2.94 -2.72
N SER A 44 -8.71 -3.25 -2.45
CA SER A 44 -9.81 -2.27 -2.46
C SER A 44 -9.84 -1.38 -1.22
N ASN A 45 -9.24 -1.85 -0.11
CA ASN A 45 -9.35 -1.23 1.20
C ASN A 45 -8.01 -1.13 1.97
N PRO A 46 -6.90 -0.69 1.34
CA PRO A 46 -5.56 -0.71 1.91
C PRO A 46 -5.31 0.35 3.00
N SER A 47 -4.24 0.14 3.77
CA SER A 47 -3.71 1.13 4.71
C SER A 47 -2.43 1.79 4.18
N TYR A 48 -2.58 2.93 3.52
CA TYR A 48 -1.45 3.71 2.98
C TYR A 48 -0.81 4.64 4.04
N PRO A 49 0.53 4.63 4.17
CA PRO A 49 1.22 5.56 5.06
C PRO A 49 1.26 7.00 4.52
N ILE A 50 1.23 7.16 3.19
CA ILE A 50 1.27 8.42 2.45
C ILE A 50 0.17 8.36 1.39
N ILE A 51 -0.63 9.42 1.29
CA ILE A 51 -1.71 9.57 0.31
C ILE A 51 -1.42 10.81 -0.52
N ASP A 52 -1.53 10.68 -1.83
CA ASP A 52 -1.43 11.75 -2.82
C ASP A 52 -2.51 11.53 -3.88
N GLU A 53 -3.61 12.28 -3.78
CA GLU A 53 -4.76 12.15 -4.67
C GLU A 53 -4.46 12.66 -6.08
N THR A 54 -3.44 13.51 -6.25
CA THR A 54 -3.07 14.04 -7.57
C THR A 54 -2.63 12.93 -8.53
N LEU A 55 -2.09 11.84 -8.00
CA LEU A 55 -1.66 10.67 -8.79
C LEU A 55 -2.82 9.89 -9.42
N LEU A 56 -4.07 10.09 -8.97
CA LEU A 56 -5.24 9.49 -9.63
C LEU A 56 -5.40 10.00 -11.06
N SER A 57 -5.04 11.27 -11.31
CA SER A 57 -5.11 11.89 -12.64
C SER A 57 -4.10 11.30 -13.64
N GLU A 58 -3.09 10.60 -13.14
CA GLU A 58 -2.06 9.95 -13.96
C GLU A 58 -2.42 8.51 -14.36
N VAL A 59 -3.49 7.94 -13.79
CA VAL A 59 -3.97 6.61 -14.15
C VAL A 59 -4.74 6.69 -15.46
N SER A 60 -4.23 6.06 -16.53
CA SER A 60 -4.88 6.07 -17.84
C SER A 60 -6.25 5.38 -17.81
N GLU A 61 -7.26 6.00 -18.43
CA GLU A 61 -8.67 5.57 -18.38
C GLU A 61 -8.93 4.18 -18.97
N GLY A 62 -8.06 3.69 -19.86
CA GLY A 62 -8.18 2.38 -20.51
C GLY A 62 -7.54 1.20 -19.76
N ILE A 63 -7.02 1.41 -18.54
CA ILE A 63 -6.33 0.36 -17.78
C ILE A 63 -7.31 -0.46 -16.96
N THR A 64 -7.18 -1.78 -17.03
CA THR A 64 -7.94 -2.68 -16.16
C THR A 64 -7.33 -2.69 -14.76
N VAL A 65 -8.08 -2.24 -13.75
CA VAL A 65 -7.69 -2.30 -12.34
C VAL A 65 -8.64 -3.21 -11.57
N LEU A 66 -8.15 -4.38 -11.18
CA LEU A 66 -8.83 -5.36 -10.35
C LEU A 66 -8.63 -5.00 -8.87
N LYS A 67 -9.74 -4.87 -8.13
CA LYS A 67 -9.73 -4.50 -6.71
C LYS A 67 -10.28 -5.63 -5.85
N GLN A 68 -9.53 -6.05 -4.83
CA GLN A 68 -9.94 -7.11 -3.90
C GLN A 68 -9.91 -6.64 -2.44
N PRO A 69 -10.94 -6.91 -1.61
CA PRO A 69 -10.89 -6.59 -0.19
C PRO A 69 -9.88 -7.46 0.55
N ILE A 70 -9.11 -6.83 1.44
CA ILE A 70 -8.09 -7.48 2.25
C ILE A 70 -8.36 -7.29 3.75
N LYS A 71 -7.84 -8.22 4.56
CA LYS A 71 -7.90 -8.17 6.03
C LYS A 71 -6.58 -7.68 6.58
N GLU A 72 -6.56 -6.47 7.15
CA GLU A 72 -5.33 -5.87 7.69
C GLU A 72 -5.45 -5.45 9.16
N PRO A 73 -4.43 -5.75 9.99
CA PRO A 73 -4.44 -5.38 11.41
C PRO A 73 -4.33 -3.87 11.64
N TYR A 74 -3.69 -3.12 10.75
CA TYR A 74 -3.47 -1.67 10.91
C TYR A 74 -4.76 -0.84 10.90
N LYS A 75 -5.84 -1.32 10.28
CA LYS A 75 -7.14 -0.63 10.34
C LYS A 75 -7.65 -0.49 11.78
N PHE A 76 -7.42 -1.50 12.60
CA PHE A 76 -7.84 -1.50 14.01
C PHE A 76 -6.93 -0.61 14.87
N ALA A 77 -5.63 -0.56 14.56
CA ALA A 77 -4.69 0.32 15.27
C ALA A 77 -5.03 1.81 15.10
N GLY A 78 -5.54 2.21 13.92
CA GLY A 78 -5.95 3.59 13.64
C GLY A 78 -7.12 4.10 14.50
N PHE A 79 -7.93 3.20 15.08
CA PHE A 79 -9.06 3.57 15.94
C PHE A 79 -8.64 3.97 17.37
N LEU A 80 -7.53 3.43 17.87
CA LEU A 80 -7.08 3.65 19.25
C LEU A 80 -6.28 4.96 19.43
N SER A 81 -5.63 5.47 18.37
CA SER A 81 -4.95 6.77 18.42
C SER A 81 -4.62 7.29 17.01
N LYS A 82 -5.52 8.07 16.39
CA LYS A 82 -5.42 8.53 14.99
C LYS A 82 -4.15 9.33 14.66
N SER A 83 -3.63 10.12 15.61
CA SER A 83 -2.48 11.00 15.38
C SER A 83 -1.14 10.27 15.56
N LYS A 84 -0.97 9.54 16.67
CA LYS A 84 0.30 8.88 17.03
C LYS A 84 0.55 7.59 16.25
N THR A 85 -0.50 6.88 15.86
CA THR A 85 -0.38 5.65 15.05
C THR A 85 0.08 5.97 13.62
N LYS A 86 -0.32 7.12 13.06
CA LYS A 86 0.12 7.54 11.72
C LYS A 86 1.63 7.76 11.65
N THR A 87 2.24 8.41 12.63
CA THR A 87 3.70 8.63 12.69
C THR A 87 4.48 7.32 12.80
N ILE A 88 4.03 6.41 13.67
CA ILE A 88 4.65 5.08 13.80
C ILE A 88 4.51 4.31 12.48
N SER A 89 3.33 4.31 11.84
CA SER A 89 3.09 3.60 10.57
C SER A 89 4.00 4.07 9.42
N LYS A 90 4.43 5.34 9.45
CA LYS A 90 5.40 5.94 8.51
C LYS A 90 6.85 5.52 8.75
N GLY A 91 7.11 4.69 9.77
CA GLY A 91 8.46 4.25 10.14
C GLY A 91 9.24 5.26 10.98
N ILE A 92 8.61 6.35 11.43
CA ILE A 92 9.26 7.34 12.29
C ILE A 92 9.19 6.83 13.73
N ILE A 93 10.33 6.42 14.28
CA ILE A 93 10.46 5.98 15.67
C ILE A 93 10.96 7.17 16.51
N PRO A 94 10.15 7.73 17.42
CA PRO A 94 10.61 8.80 18.32
C PRO A 94 11.70 8.28 19.27
N LYS A 95 12.64 9.14 19.67
CA LYS A 95 13.70 8.81 20.65
C LYS A 95 13.10 8.26 21.95
N GLU A 96 13.68 7.22 22.53
CA GLU A 96 13.16 6.47 23.69
C GLU A 96 12.74 7.34 24.88
N LYS A 97 13.51 8.40 25.19
CA LYS A 97 13.22 9.35 26.29
C LYS A 97 11.90 10.12 26.14
N ARG A 98 11.28 10.10 24.95
CA ARG A 98 10.01 10.78 24.64
C ARG A 98 8.84 9.81 24.40
N GLN A 99 9.04 8.50 24.60
CA GLN A 99 8.02 7.50 24.36
C GLN A 99 7.14 7.25 25.59
N SER A 100 5.83 7.40 25.43
CA SER A 100 4.83 6.98 26.42
C SER A 100 4.74 5.46 26.55
N PRO A 101 4.23 4.91 27.67
CA PRO A 101 4.05 3.46 27.84
C PRO A 101 3.22 2.80 26.74
N ILE A 102 2.21 3.51 26.23
CA ILE A 102 1.37 3.05 25.10
C ILE A 102 2.19 2.98 23.81
N GLU A 103 3.04 3.97 23.53
CA GLU A 103 3.93 3.95 22.35
C GLU A 103 4.93 2.79 22.44
N LYS A 104 5.49 2.51 23.62
CA LYS A 104 6.37 1.35 23.85
C LYS A 104 5.64 0.04 23.60
N LEU A 105 4.41 -0.12 24.10
CA LEU A 105 3.59 -1.30 23.84
C LEU A 105 3.27 -1.45 22.35
N MET A 106 2.90 -0.37 21.67
CA MET A 106 2.63 -0.39 20.22
C MET A 106 3.87 -0.74 19.40
N LEU A 107 5.05 -0.22 19.77
CA LEU A 107 6.32 -0.56 19.15
C LEU A 107 6.69 -2.03 19.40
N PHE A 108 6.47 -2.54 20.62
CA PHE A 108 6.69 -3.95 20.95
C PHE A 108 5.77 -4.87 20.13
N ILE A 109 4.47 -4.57 20.06
CA ILE A 109 3.53 -5.35 19.26
C ILE A 109 3.95 -5.32 17.79
N ARG A 110 4.31 -4.16 17.27
CA ARG A 110 4.76 -4.03 15.88
C ARG A 110 6.05 -4.80 15.61
N GLY A 111 7.04 -4.68 16.49
CA GLY A 111 8.35 -5.31 16.35
C GLY A 111 8.32 -6.83 16.50
N ASN A 112 7.32 -7.40 17.17
CA ASN A 112 7.27 -8.84 17.43
C ASN A 112 6.18 -9.58 16.63
N PHE A 113 5.02 -8.96 16.38
CA PHE A 113 3.87 -9.65 15.78
C PHE A 113 3.64 -9.34 14.29
N PHE A 114 4.33 -8.34 13.73
CA PHE A 114 4.20 -7.97 12.31
C PHE A 114 5.43 -8.31 11.46
N ILE A 115 6.34 -9.13 11.98
CA ILE A 115 7.44 -9.74 11.22
C ILE A 115 6.90 -11.00 10.51
N PRO A 116 7.24 -11.27 9.23
CA PRO A 116 8.14 -10.49 8.35
C PRO A 116 7.45 -9.30 7.65
N ASP A 117 6.12 -9.31 7.53
CA ASP A 117 5.35 -8.22 6.94
C ASP A 117 3.95 -8.15 7.56
N ALA A 118 3.59 -6.97 8.04
CA ALA A 118 2.26 -6.64 8.56
C ALA A 118 1.12 -6.82 7.54
N ARG A 119 1.45 -6.80 6.24
CA ARG A 119 0.51 -6.87 5.11
C ARG A 119 0.37 -8.27 4.54
N LYS A 120 1.12 -9.27 5.05
CA LYS A 120 1.10 -10.67 4.56
C LYS A 120 -0.30 -11.26 4.42
N LYS A 121 -1.27 -10.82 5.22
CA LYS A 121 -2.66 -11.31 5.20
C LYS A 121 -3.40 -11.04 3.88
N TRP A 122 -2.89 -10.18 3.00
CA TRP A 122 -3.47 -9.99 1.66
C TRP A 122 -3.11 -11.09 0.64
N VAL A 123 -2.15 -11.98 0.95
CA VAL A 123 -1.74 -13.05 0.03
C VAL A 123 -2.88 -14.06 -0.19
N ARG A 124 -3.48 -14.56 0.89
CA ARG A 124 -4.53 -15.59 0.83
C ARG A 124 -5.80 -15.19 0.05
N PRO A 125 -6.34 -13.96 0.14
CA PRO A 125 -7.49 -13.55 -0.69
C PRO A 125 -7.13 -13.23 -2.15
N SER A 126 -5.84 -13.27 -2.50
CA SER A 126 -5.33 -12.94 -3.85
C SER A 126 -4.95 -14.16 -4.69
N VAL A 127 -5.14 -15.37 -4.16
CA VAL A 127 -4.86 -16.68 -4.81
C VAL A 127 -6.16 -17.45 -4.93
#